data_AF-A0A973DIF8-F1
#
_entry.id   AF-A0A973DIF8-F1
#
_cell.length_a   1.000
_cell.length_b   1.000
_cell.length_c   1.000
_cell.angle_alpha   90.00
_cell.angle_beta   90.00
_cell.angle_gamma   90.00
#
_symmetry.space_group_name_H-M   'P 1'
#
loop_
_entity.id
_entity.type
_entity.pdbx_description
1 polymer ?
#
loop_
_entity_poly.entity_id
_entity_poly.type
_entity_poly.pdbx_seq_one_letter_code
_entity_poly.pdbx_strand_id
1 'polypeptide(L)'
;MDWQQSGFWQEGWHVAINVSPLQFYQEQFIQTLADKLNDAGIQGNCIFIEITETVAIENVEFSAARLAEIKALGMSVALDDFGTGYSSLSYHKDFPIDILKIDRSFIKELGLKDKTTSIVEAIIAMAIILEIVVICEGGGNRVTD
;
A
#
# COMPACT_ATOMS: atom_id res chain seq x y z
N MET A 1 13.09 10.69 -19.03
CA MET A 1 11.89 10.16 -18.34
C MET A 1 10.76 11.10 -18.68
N ASP A 2 10.00 10.77 -19.72
CA ASP A 2 9.15 11.71 -20.46
C ASP A 2 7.67 11.27 -20.47
N TRP A 3 7.30 10.32 -19.60
CA TRP A 3 6.01 9.64 -19.69
C TRP A 3 4.83 10.54 -19.34
N GLN A 4 4.95 11.47 -18.38
CA GLN A 4 3.92 12.48 -18.11
C GLN A 4 3.74 13.47 -19.27
N GLN A 5 4.82 13.82 -19.96
CA GLN A 5 4.80 14.78 -21.08
C GLN A 5 4.50 14.12 -22.44
N SER A 6 4.60 12.80 -22.52
CA SER A 6 4.33 12.00 -23.73
C SER A 6 2.87 12.02 -24.21
N GLY A 7 1.97 12.68 -23.48
CA GLY A 7 0.54 12.76 -23.79
C GLY A 7 -0.26 11.48 -23.48
N PHE A 8 0.40 10.41 -23.03
CA PHE A 8 -0.26 9.17 -22.60
C PHE A 8 -0.74 9.20 -21.14
N TRP A 9 -0.23 10.14 -20.35
CA TRP A 9 -0.61 10.28 -18.95
C TRP A 9 -1.96 11.00 -18.81
N GLN A 10 -2.86 10.41 -18.03
CA GLN A 10 -4.17 11.00 -17.75
C GLN A 10 -4.25 11.43 -16.29
N GLU A 11 -5.06 12.46 -16.04
CA GLU A 11 -5.37 12.91 -14.69
C GLU A 11 -5.98 11.75 -13.88
N GLY A 12 -5.46 11.54 -12.66
CA GLY A 12 -5.86 10.43 -11.80
C GLY A 12 -5.14 9.10 -12.06
N TRP A 13 -4.16 9.04 -12.95
CA TRP A 13 -3.27 7.88 -13.03
C TRP A 13 -2.25 7.92 -11.89
N HIS A 14 -1.84 6.74 -11.46
CA HIS A 14 -0.83 6.58 -10.41
C HIS A 14 0.16 5.48 -10.79
N VAL A 15 1.37 5.58 -10.25
CA VAL A 15 2.43 4.59 -10.36
C VAL A 15 2.67 3.99 -9.00
N ALA A 16 2.54 2.67 -8.90
CA ALA A 16 2.90 1.93 -7.71
C ALA A 16 4.36 1.46 -7.81
N ILE A 17 5.15 1.70 -6.76
CA ILE A 17 6.55 1.31 -6.64
C ILE A 17 6.68 0.37 -5.46
N ASN A 18 7.03 -0.88 -5.75
CA ASN A 18 7.33 -1.88 -4.73
C ASN A 18 8.68 -1.59 -4.10
N VAL A 19 8.71 -1.53 -2.77
CA VAL A 19 9.91 -1.27 -1.98
C VAL A 19 10.33 -2.53 -1.24
N SER A 20 11.56 -2.96 -1.48
CA SER A 20 12.12 -4.11 -0.76
C SER A 20 12.39 -3.77 0.71
N PRO A 21 12.35 -4.76 1.63
CA PRO A 21 12.69 -4.56 3.04
C PRO A 21 14.04 -3.85 3.21
N LEU A 22 15.05 -4.27 2.45
CA LEU A 22 16.40 -3.70 2.52
C LEU A 22 16.42 -2.20 2.18
N GLN A 23 15.64 -1.75 1.20
CA GLN A 23 15.54 -0.34 0.87
C GLN A 23 14.76 0.42 1.94
N PHE A 24 13.65 -0.13 2.42
CA PHE A 24 12.79 0.52 3.41
C PHE A 24 13.55 0.87 4.70
N TYR A 25 14.44 -0.03 5.14
CA TYR A 25 15.25 0.13 6.35
C TYR A 25 16.55 0.93 6.16
N GLN A 26 16.88 1.36 4.93
CA GLN A 26 18.04 2.22 4.72
C GLN A 26 17.81 3.61 5.34
N GLU A 27 18.83 4.15 6.02
CA GLU A 27 18.76 5.49 6.61
C GLU A 27 18.46 6.57 5.56
N GLN A 28 19.07 6.45 4.38
CA GLN A 28 18.97 7.44 3.30
C GLN A 28 17.73 7.26 2.40
N PHE A 29 16.82 6.35 2.73
CA PHE A 29 15.70 6.00 1.85
C PHE A 29 14.79 7.20 1.56
N ILE A 30 14.38 7.95 2.59
CA ILE A 30 13.53 9.13 2.43
C ILE A 30 14.22 10.22 1.61
N GLN A 31 15.49 10.50 1.90
CA GLN A 31 16.27 11.47 1.12
C GLN A 31 16.36 11.04 -0.35
N THR A 32 16.59 9.74 -0.60
CA THR A 32 16.65 9.19 -1.95
C THR A 32 15.32 9.37 -2.69
N LEU A 33 14.17 9.14 -2.03
CA LEU A 33 12.86 9.39 -2.63
C LEU A 33 12.65 10.86 -2.98
N ALA A 34 12.98 11.77 -2.05
CA ALA A 34 12.86 13.20 -2.27
C ALA A 34 13.74 13.68 -3.44
N ASP A 35 14.99 13.24 -3.49
CA ASP A 35 15.91 13.57 -4.58
C ASP A 35 15.39 13.04 -5.93
N LYS A 36 14.85 11.82 -5.95
CA LYS A 36 14.30 11.23 -7.19
C LYS A 36 13.04 11.93 -7.68
N LEU A 37 12.15 12.37 -6.79
CA LEU A 37 11.02 13.22 -7.14
C LEU A 37 11.48 14.52 -7.80
N ASN A 38 12.46 15.19 -7.17
CA ASN A 38 13.00 16.46 -7.64
C ASN A 38 13.72 16.31 -8.98
N ASP A 39 14.61 15.32 -9.12
CA ASP A 39 15.34 15.02 -10.36
C ASP A 39 14.38 14.73 -11.53
N ALA A 40 13.26 14.07 -11.26
CA ALA A 40 12.26 13.72 -12.25
C ALA A 40 11.25 14.86 -12.51
N GLY A 41 11.19 15.87 -11.65
CA GLY A 41 10.19 16.95 -11.74
C GLY A 41 8.75 16.48 -11.57
N ILE A 42 8.54 15.39 -10.82
CA ILE A 42 7.20 14.80 -10.60
C ILE A 42 6.70 15.09 -9.18
N GLN A 43 5.39 15.23 -9.04
CA GLN A 43 4.75 15.36 -7.73
C GLN A 43 4.56 13.98 -7.09
N GLY A 44 4.68 13.89 -5.76
CA GLY A 44 4.48 12.64 -5.02
C GLY A 44 3.05 12.07 -5.13
N ASN A 45 2.05 12.91 -5.40
CA ASN A 45 0.63 12.54 -5.40
C ASN A 45 0.25 11.47 -6.45
N CYS A 46 1.08 11.27 -7.48
CA CYS A 46 0.91 10.21 -8.46
C CYS A 46 1.68 8.93 -8.12
N ILE A 47 2.31 8.83 -6.94
CA ILE A 47 3.12 7.69 -6.54
C ILE A 47 2.51 7.00 -5.32
N PHE A 48 2.32 5.68 -5.45
CA PHE A 48 2.10 4.79 -4.33
C PHE A 48 3.40 4.06 -4.00
N ILE A 49 3.83 4.13 -2.74
CA ILE A 49 4.87 3.24 -2.23
C ILE A 49 4.17 1.99 -1.68
N GLU A 50 4.54 0.83 -2.22
CA GLU A 50 4.03 -0.46 -1.76
C GLU A 50 5.08 -1.13 -0.87
N ILE A 51 4.66 -1.53 0.33
CA ILE A 51 5.44 -2.38 1.24
C ILE A 51 4.60 -3.59 1.64
N THR A 52 5.23 -4.72 1.90
CA THR A 52 4.50 -5.91 2.34
C THR A 52 4.11 -5.82 3.82
N GLU A 53 3.07 -6.55 4.22
CA GLU A 53 2.67 -6.69 5.62
C GLU A 53 3.85 -7.08 6.53
N THR A 54 4.71 -7.98 6.06
CA THR A 54 5.88 -8.45 6.83
C THR A 54 6.86 -7.32 7.13
N VAL A 55 7.12 -6.44 6.17
CA VAL A 55 8.00 -5.27 6.38
C VAL A 55 7.39 -4.30 7.37
N ALA A 56 6.08 -4.04 7.25
CA ALA A 56 5.41 -3.09 8.13
C ALA A 56 5.49 -3.51 9.61
N ILE A 57 5.28 -4.80 9.90
CA ILE A 57 5.19 -5.31 11.28
C ILE A 57 6.53 -5.65 11.93
N GLU A 58 7.61 -5.82 11.16
CA GLU A 58 8.93 -6.21 11.69
C GLU A 58 9.44 -5.18 12.72
N ASN A 59 9.16 -3.90 12.50
CA ASN A 59 9.36 -2.83 13.49
C ASN A 59 8.28 -1.76 13.34
N VAL A 60 7.19 -1.90 14.09
CA VAL A 60 6.00 -1.04 13.98
C VAL A 60 6.32 0.45 14.19
N GLU A 61 7.11 0.80 15.20
CA GLU A 61 7.40 2.21 15.49
C GLU A 61 8.24 2.85 14.37
N PHE A 62 9.27 2.14 13.91
CA PHE A 62 10.08 2.59 12.78
C PHE A 62 9.25 2.71 11.50
N SER A 63 8.45 1.69 11.19
CA SER A 63 7.61 1.68 10.00
C SER A 63 6.59 2.82 10.02
N ALA A 64 5.89 3.05 11.14
CA ALA A 64 4.93 4.14 11.27
C ALA A 64 5.58 5.51 11.02
N ALA A 65 6.76 5.76 11.61
CA ALA A 65 7.51 7.00 11.38
C ALA A 65 7.92 7.13 9.91
N ARG A 66 8.45 6.06 9.32
CA ARG A 66 8.92 6.04 7.93
C ARG A 66 7.79 6.25 6.93
N LEU A 67 6.63 5.64 7.16
CA LEU A 67 5.44 5.84 6.34
C LEU A 67 4.92 7.28 6.43
N ALA A 68 4.97 7.90 7.62
CA ALA A 68 4.62 9.31 7.78
C ALA A 68 5.57 10.23 7.00
N GLU A 69 6.87 9.92 6.97
CA GLU A 69 7.86 10.64 6.15
C GLU A 69 7.56 10.52 4.65
N ILE A 70 7.18 9.33 4.17
CA ILE A 70 6.74 9.11 2.78
C ILE A 70 5.53 9.99 2.44
N LYS A 71 4.52 10.04 3.33
CA LYS A 71 3.35 10.90 3.14
C LYS A 71 3.69 12.39 3.16
N ALA A 72 4.69 12.79 3.94
CA ALA A 72 5.16 14.17 3.95
C ALA A 72 5.78 14.60 2.60
N LEU A 73 6.24 13.65 1.78
CA LEU A 73 6.66 13.88 0.39
C LEU A 73 5.47 13.96 -0.59
N GLY A 74 4.23 13.89 -0.09
CA GLY A 74 3.00 13.91 -0.89
C GLY A 74 2.69 12.59 -1.58
N MET A 75 3.44 11.52 -1.28
CA MET A 75 3.16 10.17 -1.78
C MET A 75 2.07 9.48 -0.97
N SER A 76 1.46 8.48 -1.58
CA SER A 76 0.53 7.58 -0.88
C SER A 76 1.20 6.25 -0.55
N VAL A 77 0.66 5.53 0.44
CA VAL A 77 1.21 4.26 0.91
C VAL A 77 0.18 3.15 0.70
N ALA A 78 0.62 2.05 0.08
CA ALA A 78 -0.14 0.81 -0.02
C ALA A 78 0.54 -0.29 0.78
N LEU A 79 -0.26 -1.03 1.55
CA LEU A 79 0.17 -2.25 2.22
C LEU A 79 -0.18 -3.45 1.34
N ASP A 80 0.84 -4.21 0.96
CA ASP A 80 0.73 -5.36 0.05
C ASP A 80 0.79 -6.71 0.78
N ASP A 81 0.36 -7.76 0.08
CA ASP A 81 0.33 -9.14 0.55
C ASP A 81 -0.46 -9.34 1.86
N PHE A 82 -1.46 -8.48 2.11
CA PHE A 82 -2.22 -8.53 3.36
C PHE A 82 -2.94 -9.87 3.53
N GLY A 83 -2.74 -10.50 4.68
CA GLY A 83 -3.34 -11.79 5.04
C GLY A 83 -2.46 -13.01 4.76
N THR A 84 -1.32 -12.83 4.08
CA THR A 84 -0.35 -13.93 3.86
C THR A 84 0.49 -14.24 5.10
N GLY A 85 0.45 -13.36 6.11
CA GLY A 85 1.21 -13.45 7.35
C GLY A 85 0.47 -12.89 8.57
N TYR A 86 1.22 -12.66 9.67
CA TYR A 86 0.79 -12.26 11.02
C TYR A 86 -0.41 -11.27 11.07
N SER A 87 -1.62 -11.81 11.00
CA SER A 87 -2.87 -11.04 10.86
C SER A 87 -3.34 -10.43 12.20
N SER A 88 -2.50 -9.63 12.85
CA SER A 88 -2.95 -8.80 13.97
C SER A 88 -3.40 -7.45 13.42
N LEU A 89 -4.70 -7.35 13.15
CA LEU A 89 -5.41 -6.12 12.79
C LEU A 89 -5.10 -4.95 13.76
N SER A 90 -4.66 -5.27 14.98
CA SER A 90 -4.37 -4.34 16.07
C SER A 90 -3.31 -3.28 15.78
N TYR A 91 -2.34 -3.54 14.89
CA TYR A 91 -1.24 -2.61 14.60
C TYR A 91 -1.58 -1.59 13.49
N HIS A 92 -2.59 -1.88 12.68
CA HIS A 92 -2.90 -1.09 11.48
C HIS A 92 -3.51 0.28 11.80
N LYS A 93 -4.11 0.45 12.99
CA LYS A 93 -4.60 1.75 13.46
C LYS A 93 -3.50 2.81 13.59
N ASP A 94 -2.25 2.39 13.75
CA ASP A 94 -1.11 3.28 13.99
C ASP A 94 -0.34 3.58 12.69
N PHE A 95 -0.67 2.91 11.58
CA PHE A 95 -0.02 3.12 10.29
C PHE A 95 -0.77 4.12 9.41
N PRO A 96 -0.07 5.13 8.86
CA PRO A 96 -0.67 6.06 7.92
C PRO A 96 -0.67 5.43 6.52
N ILE A 97 -1.52 4.43 6.28
CA ILE A 97 -1.69 3.80 4.97
C ILE A 97 -2.95 4.33 4.27
N ASP A 98 -2.90 4.37 2.94
CA ASP A 98 -4.01 4.83 2.09
C ASP A 98 -4.72 3.65 1.42
N ILE A 99 -3.97 2.58 1.12
CA ILE A 99 -4.45 1.40 0.43
C ILE A 99 -4.04 0.13 1.19
N LEU A 100 -4.97 -0.83 1.29
CA LEU A 100 -4.71 -2.19 1.72
C LEU A 100 -5.02 -3.14 0.57
N LYS A 101 -4.01 -3.90 0.13
CA LYS A 101 -4.12 -4.86 -0.96
C LYS A 101 -4.29 -6.26 -0.38
N ILE A 102 -5.44 -6.88 -0.63
CA ILE A 102 -5.72 -8.26 -0.22
C ILE A 102 -5.09 -9.21 -1.24
N ASP A 103 -4.23 -10.10 -0.76
CA ASP A 103 -3.55 -11.07 -1.62
C ASP A 103 -4.55 -11.98 -2.36
N ARG A 104 -4.21 -12.31 -3.60
CA ARG A 104 -5.03 -13.14 -4.50
C ARG A 104 -5.37 -14.52 -3.94
N SER A 105 -4.58 -15.07 -3.01
CA SER A 105 -4.88 -16.36 -2.39
C SER A 105 -6.19 -16.34 -1.59
N PHE A 106 -6.50 -15.21 -0.93
CA PHE A 106 -7.78 -14.99 -0.25
C PHE A 106 -8.92 -14.89 -1.25
N ILE A 107 -8.71 -14.13 -2.33
CA ILE A 107 -9.71 -13.91 -3.38
C ILE A 107 -10.12 -15.24 -4.04
N LYS A 108 -9.16 -16.14 -4.29
CA LYS A 108 -9.43 -17.47 -4.86
C LYS A 108 -10.26 -18.38 -3.95
N GLU A 109 -10.25 -18.14 -2.65
CA GLU A 109 -10.96 -18.95 -1.66
C GLU A 109 -12.30 -18.35 -1.21
N LEU A 110 -12.62 -17.12 -1.65
CA LEU A 110 -13.90 -16.47 -1.40
C LEU A 110 -15.07 -17.33 -1.90
N GLY A 111 -16.08 -17.51 -1.04
CA GLY A 111 -17.26 -18.33 -1.35
C GLY A 111 -17.03 -19.84 -1.39
N LEU A 112 -15.77 -20.31 -1.28
CA LEU A 112 -15.44 -21.73 -1.19
C LEU A 112 -15.22 -22.19 0.26
N LYS A 113 -14.80 -21.27 1.14
CA LYS A 113 -14.61 -21.52 2.57
C LYS A 113 -15.25 -20.41 3.39
N ASP A 114 -16.19 -20.76 4.26
CA ASP A 114 -16.89 -19.82 5.15
C ASP A 114 -15.93 -18.99 6.00
N LYS A 115 -14.84 -19.62 6.46
CA LYS A 115 -13.81 -18.96 7.28
C LYS A 115 -13.04 -17.88 6.51
N THR A 116 -12.66 -18.13 5.25
CA THR A 116 -11.91 -17.14 4.45
C THR A 116 -12.81 -15.94 4.11
N THR A 117 -14.07 -16.20 3.78
CA THR A 117 -15.08 -15.15 3.54
C THR A 117 -15.23 -14.25 4.78
N SER A 118 -15.39 -14.85 5.97
CA SER A 118 -15.50 -14.09 7.23
C SER A 118 -14.25 -13.24 7.53
N ILE A 119 -13.06 -13.71 7.17
CA ILE A 119 -11.80 -12.95 7.35
C ILE A 119 -11.79 -11.73 6.42
N VAL A 120 -12.13 -11.92 5.14
CA VAL A 120 -12.17 -10.80 4.18
C VAL A 120 -13.23 -9.77 4.58
N GLU A 121 -14.40 -10.18 5.05
CA GLU A 121 -15.43 -9.28 5.59
C GLU A 121 -14.91 -8.47 6.78
N ALA A 122 -14.18 -9.12 7.70
CA ALA A 122 -13.57 -8.42 8.85
C ALA A 122 -12.50 -7.40 8.42
N ILE A 123 -11.70 -7.73 7.40
CA ILE A 123 -10.68 -6.83 6.83
C ILE A 123 -11.36 -5.60 6.20
N ILE A 124 -12.40 -5.81 5.40
CA ILE A 124 -13.17 -4.73 4.77
C ILE A 124 -13.80 -3.83 5.84
N ALA A 125 -14.42 -4.42 6.87
CA ALA A 125 -15.00 -3.66 7.97
C ALA A 125 -13.95 -2.80 8.72
N MET A 126 -12.76 -3.36 8.97
CA MET A 126 -11.66 -2.58 9.56
C MET A 126 -11.23 -1.43 8.65
N ALA A 127 -11.02 -1.70 7.36
CA ALA A 127 -10.56 -0.69 6.42
C ALA A 127 -11.55 0.48 6.30
N ILE A 128 -12.87 0.20 6.30
CA ILE A 128 -13.90 1.24 6.34
C ILE A 128 -13.77 2.12 7.58
N ILE A 129 -13.54 1.52 8.76
CA ILE A 129 -13.38 2.28 10.03
C ILE A 129 -12.12 3.14 10.01
N LEU A 130 -11.05 2.66 9.37
CA LEU A 130 -9.77 3.35 9.28
C LEU A 130 -9.67 4.29 8.06
N GLU A 131 -10.74 4.41 7.26
CA GLU A 131 -10.77 5.19 6.02
C GLU A 131 -9.69 4.76 4.99
N ILE A 132 -9.38 3.46 4.95
CA ILE A 132 -8.41 2.84 4.04
C ILE A 132 -9.14 2.25 2.83
N VAL A 133 -8.61 2.49 1.62
CA VAL A 133 -9.13 1.87 0.40
C VAL A 133 -8.66 0.42 0.32
N VAL A 134 -9.57 -0.52 0.10
CA VAL A 134 -9.23 -1.93 -0.11
C VAL A 134 -9.17 -2.24 -1.60
N ILE A 135 -8.10 -2.89 -2.04
CA ILE A 135 -7.94 -3.42 -3.40
C ILE A 135 -7.73 -4.93 -3.34
N CYS A 136 -8.47 -5.67 -4.15
CA CYS A 136 -8.31 -7.11 -4.28
C CYS A 136 -7.35 -7.44 -5.42
N GLU A 137 -6.19 -8.02 -5.12
CA GLU A 137 -5.24 -8.43 -6.15
C GLU A 137 -5.72 -9.66 -6.93
N GLY A 138 -5.45 -9.69 -8.23
CA GLY A 138 -5.80 -10.84 -9.08
C GLY A 138 -7.30 -11.03 -9.33
N GLY A 139 -8.15 -10.08 -8.93
CA GLY A 139 -9.57 -10.03 -9.24
C GLY A 139 -9.83 -9.32 -10.58
N GLY A 140 -10.46 -10.01 -11.53
CA GLY A 140 -10.92 -9.42 -12.79
C GLY A 140 -12.10 -8.44 -12.65
N ASN A 141 -12.52 -8.10 -11.44
CA ASN A 141 -13.64 -7.19 -11.18
C ASN A 141 -13.38 -6.35 -9.93
N ARG A 142 -13.69 -5.05 -10.02
CA ARG A 142 -13.84 -4.17 -8.86
C ARG A 142 -14.89 -4.78 -7.93
N VAL A 143 -14.53 -4.97 -6.66
CA VAL A 143 -15.51 -5.14 -5.59
C VAL A 143 -15.85 -3.72 -5.13
N THR A 144 -16.87 -3.14 -5.74
CA THR A 144 -17.54 -1.93 -5.23
C THR A 144 -19.02 -2.24 -5.26
N ASP A 145 -19.64 -2.20 -4.09
CA ASP A 145 -21.07 -2.34 -3.73
C ASP A 145 -22.09 -2.57 -4.85
#